data_AF-A0A7Y2ECK2-F1
#
_entry.id   AF-A0A7Y2ECK2-F1
#
_cell.length_a   1.000
_cell.length_b   1.000
_cell.length_c   1.000
_cell.angle_alpha   90.00
_cell.angle_beta   90.00
_cell.angle_gamma   90.00
#
_symmetry.space_group_name_H-M   'P 1'
#
loop_
_entity.id
_entity.type
_entity.pdbx_description
1 polymer ?
#
loop_
_entity_poly.entity_id
_entity_poly.type
_entity_poly.pdbx_seq_one_letter_code
_entity_poly.pdbx_strand_id
1 'polypeptide(L)'
;CWGAHCDHGHQLRPHIVWFGEEVPLMPVAANLTRDADILLIIGTSMQVYPAAGLVHYAPDEVPIYFVDPKPSVSEADFRNLNVYAESAVSGVPKIIAALAGN
;
A
#
# COMPACT_ATOMS: atom_id res chain seq x y z
N CYS A 1 -3.14 -35.34 8.80
CA CYS A 1 -2.57 -34.06 8.36
C CYS A 1 -3.71 -33.09 8.15
N TRP A 2 -3.64 -31.88 8.70
CA TRP A 2 -4.75 -30.92 8.65
C TRP A 2 -4.74 -30.16 7.32
N GLY A 3 -5.89 -30.04 6.66
CA GLY A 3 -6.06 -29.26 5.43
C GLY A 3 -6.71 -30.04 4.27
N ALA A 4 -7.08 -29.30 3.22
CA ALA A 4 -7.64 -29.87 2.00
C ALA A 4 -6.54 -30.41 1.07
N HIS A 5 -6.86 -31.44 0.30
CA HIS A 5 -5.98 -31.99 -0.75
C HIS A 5 -6.59 -31.72 -2.13
N CYS A 6 -5.75 -31.63 -3.16
CA CYS A 6 -6.24 -31.61 -4.55
C CYS A 6 -6.66 -33.02 -5.01
N ASP A 7 -7.26 -33.11 -6.20
CA ASP A 7 -7.71 -34.38 -6.80
C ASP A 7 -6.59 -35.42 -7.00
N HIS A 8 -5.33 -34.97 -6.96
CA HIS A 8 -4.14 -35.81 -7.07
C HIS A 8 -3.55 -36.19 -5.70
N GLY A 9 -4.21 -35.85 -4.59
CA GLY A 9 -3.78 -36.18 -3.23
C GLY A 9 -2.64 -35.31 -2.68
N HIS A 10 -2.30 -34.18 -3.31
CA HIS A 10 -1.31 -33.23 -2.77
C HIS A 10 -1.96 -32.24 -1.79
N GLN A 11 -1.22 -31.85 -0.75
CA GLN A 11 -1.65 -30.85 0.23
C GLN A 11 -1.81 -29.47 -0.43
N LEU A 12 -2.99 -28.87 -0.31
CA LEU A 12 -3.20 -27.49 -0.75
C LEU A 12 -2.61 -26.50 0.25
N ARG A 13 -2.01 -25.43 -0.25
CA ARG A 13 -1.61 -24.24 0.51
C ARG A 13 -2.47 -23.05 0.09
N PRO A 14 -2.75 -22.09 0.99
CA PRO A 14 -3.34 -20.83 0.58
C PRO A 14 -2.44 -20.11 -0.43
N HIS A 15 -3.05 -19.47 -1.42
CA HIS A 15 -2.33 -18.63 -2.38
C HIS A 15 -2.08 -17.24 -1.78
N ILE A 16 -1.25 -17.22 -0.74
CA ILE A 16 -0.78 -16.02 -0.05
C ILE A 16 0.75 -16.05 -0.01
N VAL A 17 1.36 -14.88 0.12
CA VAL A 17 2.80 -14.73 0.28
C VAL A 17 3.14 -14.73 1.77
N TRP A 18 4.05 -15.61 2.18
CA TRP A 18 4.61 -15.63 3.53
C TRP A 18 5.87 -14.78 3.64
N PHE A 19 6.27 -14.45 4.87
CA PHE A 19 7.56 -13.81 5.10
C PHE A 19 8.70 -14.69 4.57
N GLY A 20 9.62 -14.07 3.82
CA GLY A 20 10.72 -14.75 3.17
C GLY A 20 10.38 -15.31 1.78
N GLU A 21 9.12 -15.29 1.37
CA GLU A 21 8.73 -15.58 -0.02
C GLU A 21 8.80 -14.33 -0.89
N GLU A 22 9.07 -14.53 -2.18
CA GLU A 22 9.04 -13.45 -3.17
C GLU A 22 7.61 -12.93 -3.36
N VAL A 23 7.46 -11.62 -3.58
CA VAL A 23 6.20 -10.98 -3.93
C VAL A 23 6.10 -10.86 -5.47
N PRO A 24 5.36 -11.74 -6.17
CA PRO A 24 5.50 -11.88 -7.62
C PRO A 24 5.06 -10.66 -8.43
N LEU A 25 4.09 -9.90 -7.93
CA LEU A 25 3.53 -8.74 -8.62
C LEU A 25 4.19 -7.42 -8.23
N MET A 26 5.29 -7.45 -7.47
CA MET A 26 6.00 -6.25 -7.05
C MET A 26 6.49 -5.38 -8.24
N PRO A 27 7.08 -5.94 -9.32
CA PRO A 27 7.51 -5.14 -10.46
C PRO A 27 6.34 -4.44 -11.18
N VAL A 28 5.18 -5.10 -11.24
CA VAL A 28 3.97 -4.53 -11.85
C VAL A 28 3.46 -3.35 -11.02
N ALA A 29 3.37 -3.53 -9.69
CA ALA A 29 2.97 -2.47 -8.78
C ALA A 29 3.91 -1.26 -8.86
N ALA A 30 5.23 -1.49 -8.89
CA ALA A 30 6.22 -0.42 -9.00
C ALA A 30 6.08 0.39 -10.30
N ASN A 31 5.80 -0.26 -11.43
CA ASN A 31 5.54 0.45 -12.69
C ASN A 31 4.24 1.27 -12.62
N LEU A 32 3.16 0.72 -12.06
CA LEU A 32 1.91 1.47 -11.88
C LEU A 32 2.09 2.67 -10.95
N THR A 33 2.88 2.54 -9.89
CA THR A 33 3.17 3.65 -8.97
C THR A 33 3.99 4.75 -9.65
N ARG A 34 4.88 4.39 -10.58
CA ARG A 34 5.65 5.36 -11.37
C ARG A 34 4.78 6.22 -12.28
N ASP A 35 3.71 5.65 -12.80
CA ASP A 35 2.80 6.32 -13.74
C ASP A 35 1.62 7.03 -13.04
N ALA A 36 1.56 7.00 -11.71
CA ALA A 36 0.43 7.54 -10.96
C ALA A 36 0.50 9.06 -10.80
N ASP A 37 -0.63 9.75 -11.03
CA ASP A 37 -0.75 11.19 -10.79
C ASP A 37 -0.93 11.55 -9.31
N ILE A 38 -1.43 10.61 -8.50
CA ILE A 38 -1.69 10.73 -7.06
C ILE A 38 -1.41 9.37 -6.40
N LEU A 39 -0.69 9.37 -5.28
CA LEU A 39 -0.49 8.16 -4.48
C LEU A 39 -1.24 8.25 -3.14
N LEU A 40 -2.08 7.26 -2.85
CA LEU A 40 -2.82 7.17 -1.60
C LEU A 40 -2.41 5.90 -0.83
N ILE A 41 -1.87 6.08 0.37
CA ILE A 41 -1.37 5.02 1.26
C ILE A 41 -2.31 4.96 2.47
N ILE A 42 -2.91 3.80 2.75
CA ILE A 42 -4.00 3.69 3.71
C ILE A 42 -3.78 2.49 4.65
N GLY A 43 -3.87 2.72 5.95
CA GLY A 43 -3.97 1.65 6.97
C GLY A 43 -2.77 0.70 6.99
N THR A 44 -1.57 1.22 6.74
CA THR A 44 -0.32 0.45 6.77
C THR A 44 0.71 1.17 7.63
N SER A 45 1.54 0.41 8.33
CA SER A 45 2.66 0.97 9.09
C SER A 45 3.87 1.34 8.22
N MET A 46 3.86 1.02 6.92
CA MET A 46 5.00 1.22 6.01
C MET A 46 6.29 0.50 6.47
N GLN A 47 6.16 -0.64 7.16
CA GLN A 47 7.33 -1.39 7.68
C GLN A 47 7.58 -2.72 6.96
N VAL A 48 6.65 -3.20 6.15
CA VAL A 48 6.76 -4.50 5.48
C VAL A 48 7.35 -4.31 4.09
N TYR A 49 8.58 -4.79 3.90
CA TYR A 49 9.26 -4.77 2.61
C TYR A 49 8.97 -6.05 1.82
N PRO A 50 8.88 -5.97 0.48
CA PRO A 50 9.18 -4.80 -0.35
C PRO A 50 8.05 -3.76 -0.50
N ALA A 51 6.83 -4.04 -0.03
CA ALA A 51 5.65 -3.21 -0.33
C ALA A 51 5.75 -1.76 0.18
N ALA A 52 6.33 -1.54 1.35
CA ALA A 52 6.59 -0.20 1.87
C ALA A 52 7.48 0.65 0.95
N GLY A 53 8.31 0.02 0.13
CA GLY A 53 9.19 0.71 -0.81
C GLY A 53 8.47 1.29 -2.04
N LEU A 54 7.18 0.97 -2.26
CA LEU A 54 6.43 1.47 -3.42
C LEU A 54 6.35 3.00 -3.47
N VAL A 55 6.31 3.65 -2.31
CA VAL A 55 6.33 5.12 -2.21
C VAL A 55 7.51 5.76 -2.94
N HIS A 56 8.65 5.08 -3.02
CA HIS A 56 9.85 5.58 -3.69
C HIS A 56 9.80 5.48 -5.21
N TYR A 57 8.80 4.79 -5.77
CA TYR A 57 8.60 4.72 -7.21
C TYR A 57 7.69 5.84 -7.72
N ALA A 58 6.97 6.53 -6.82
CA ALA A 58 6.14 7.66 -7.21
C ALA A 58 7.02 8.84 -7.68
N PRO A 59 6.62 9.57 -8.73
CA PRO A 59 7.31 10.79 -9.15
C PRO A 59 7.40 11.83 -8.03
N ASP A 60 8.45 12.64 -8.04
CA ASP A 60 8.73 13.63 -6.99
C ASP A 60 7.64 14.70 -6.86
N GLU A 61 6.94 15.02 -7.95
CA GLU A 61 5.91 16.06 -8.03
C GLU A 61 4.52 15.57 -7.62
N VAL A 62 4.34 14.24 -7.52
CA VAL A 62 3.05 13.63 -7.27
C VAL A 62 2.67 13.81 -5.80
N PRO A 63 1.46 14.31 -5.49
CA PRO A 63 0.99 14.39 -4.12
C PRO A 63 0.79 12.99 -3.55
N ILE A 64 1.33 12.79 -2.35
CA ILE A 64 1.19 11.55 -1.58
C ILE A 64 0.28 11.85 -0.40
N TYR A 65 -0.68 10.96 -0.17
CA TYR A 65 -1.62 11.06 0.94
C TYR A 65 -1.49 9.81 1.80
N PHE A 66 -1.27 9.98 3.09
CA PHE A 66 -1.14 8.86 4.03
C PHE A 66 -2.24 8.92 5.08
N VAL A 67 -3.03 7.87 5.20
CA VAL A 67 -4.18 7.78 6.12
C VAL A 67 -3.98 6.65 7.10
N ASP A 68 -3.79 6.99 8.37
CA ASP A 68 -3.75 6.02 9.47
C ASP A 68 -4.13 6.69 10.80
N PRO A 69 -4.89 6.03 11.71
CA PRO A 69 -5.23 6.60 13.01
C PRO A 69 -4.02 6.94 13.89
N LYS A 70 -2.90 6.26 13.69
CA LYS A 70 -1.64 6.44 14.43
C LYS A 70 -0.46 6.41 13.45
N PRO A 71 -0.27 7.48 12.66
CA PRO A 71 0.71 7.48 11.59
C PRO A 71 2.11 7.09 12.06
N SER A 72 2.72 6.15 11.34
CA SER A 72 4.10 5.70 11.57
C SER A 72 5.13 6.55 10.81
N VAL A 73 4.66 7.46 9.97
CA VAL A 73 5.45 8.37 9.14
C VAL A 73 5.06 9.82 9.41
N SER A 74 5.98 10.73 9.15
CA SER A 74 5.80 12.18 9.23
C SER A 74 5.89 12.81 7.84
N GLU A 75 5.32 14.00 7.68
CA GLU A 75 5.39 14.75 6.41
C GLU A 75 6.83 15.14 6.01
N ALA A 76 7.80 15.03 6.92
CA ALA A 76 9.21 15.25 6.61
C ALA A 76 9.89 14.02 5.96
N ASP A 77 9.27 12.84 6.03
CA ASP A 77 9.89 11.60 5.57
C ASP A 77 9.88 11.48 4.03
N PHE A 78 8.86 12.08 3.38
CA PHE A 78 8.69 12.05 1.93
C PHE A 78 8.25 13.40 1.40
N ARG A 79 8.69 13.72 0.18
CA ARG A 79 8.27 14.95 -0.51
C ARG A 79 6.77 14.86 -0.85
N ASN A 80 6.07 15.99 -0.73
CA ASN A 80 4.64 16.12 -1.06
C ASN A 80 3.72 15.15 -0.31
N LEU A 81 4.15 14.70 0.88
CA LEU A 81 3.36 13.84 1.75
C LEU A 81 2.41 14.66 2.63
N ASN A 82 1.14 14.29 2.62
CA ASN A 82 0.09 14.85 3.48
C ASN A 82 -0.40 13.74 4.40
N VAL A 83 -0.30 13.94 5.72
CA VAL A 83 -0.65 12.92 6.71
C VAL A 83 -2.02 13.20 7.33
N TYR A 84 -2.90 12.21 7.28
CA TYR A 84 -4.23 12.23 7.86
C TYR A 84 -4.27 11.23 9.02
N ALA A 85 -4.20 11.76 10.24
CA ALA A 85 -4.30 11.00 11.49
C ALA A 85 -5.75 10.57 11.78
N GLU A 86 -6.35 9.81 10.87
CA GLU A 86 -7.75 9.40 10.89
C GLU A 86 -7.91 7.94 10.46
N SER A 87 -9.07 7.33 10.76
CA SER A 87 -9.41 6.04 10.18
C SER A 87 -9.64 6.17 8.68
N ALA A 88 -9.40 5.09 7.92
CA ALA A 88 -9.67 5.06 6.48
C ALA A 88 -11.11 5.49 6.15
N VAL A 89 -12.07 5.10 7.00
CA VAL A 89 -13.50 5.43 6.84
C VAL A 89 -13.76 6.94 6.92
N SER A 90 -13.01 7.68 7.74
CA SER A 90 -13.16 9.14 7.90
C SER A 90 -12.23 9.94 6.98
N GLY A 91 -10.96 9.52 6.89
CA GLY A 91 -9.91 10.26 6.18
C GLY A 91 -10.01 10.16 4.66
N VAL A 92 -10.31 8.98 4.10
CA VAL A 92 -10.35 8.80 2.65
C VAL A 92 -11.42 9.66 1.99
N PRO A 93 -12.68 9.72 2.49
CA PRO A 93 -13.69 10.60 1.90
C PRO A 93 -13.30 12.08 1.89
N LYS A 94 -12.59 12.56 2.92
CA LYS A 94 -12.10 13.95 2.99
C LYS A 94 -11.08 14.25 1.89
N ILE A 95 -10.14 13.33 1.67
CA ILE A 95 -9.13 13.47 0.60
C ILE A 95 -9.83 13.50 -0.76
N ILE A 96 -10.75 12.55 -1.01
CA ILE A 96 -11.49 12.50 -2.28
C ILE A 96 -12.31 13.77 -2.50
N ALA A 97 -12.99 14.30 -1.47
CA ALA A 97 -13.74 15.54 -1.56
C ALA A 97 -12.82 16.75 -1.87
N ALA A 98 -11.62 16.80 -1.27
CA ALA A 98 -10.64 17.85 -1.55
C ALA A 98 -10.11 17.78 -2.99
N LEU A 99 -9.92 16.58 -3.54
CA LEU A 99 -9.45 16.37 -4.91
C LEU A 99 -10.54 16.63 -5.95
N ALA A 100 -11.80 16.28 -5.67
CA ALA A 100 -12.92 16.45 -6.59
C ALA A 100 -13.50 17.88 -6.64
N GLY A 101 -13.10 18.74 -5.70
CA GLY A 101 -13.49 20.15 -5.65
C GLY A 101 -12.68 21.07 -6.56
N ASN A 102 -11.78 20.51 -7.38
CA ASN A 102 -10.91 21.15 -8.35
C ASN A 102 -11.29 20.71 -9.78
#